data_AF-A0A1V2AVA7-F1
#
_entry.id   AF-A0A1V2AVA7-F1
#
_cell.length_a   1.000
_cell.length_b   1.000
_cell.length_c   1.000
_cell.angle_alpha   90.00
_cell.angle_beta   90.00
_cell.angle_gamma   90.00
#
_symmetry.space_group_name_H-M   'P 1'
#
loop_
_entity.id
_entity.type
_entity.pdbx_description
1 polymer ?
#
loop_
_entity_poly.entity_id
_entity_poly.type
_entity_poly.pdbx_seq_one_letter_code
_entity_poly.pdbx_strand_id
1 'polypeptide(L)'
;MEFEKADNTIHDDLIVKYTGKSIEELKSIIPKWAWGRNKSKLLDISQSVKEGRYAVKLVAPLSLMKLADFYEVDCSSLFTGEKLNDFRIARILDRWENKQFVDPPSINLSNNRKQIVFQDGRHRAKISFLLEYKEIPLAIDIDDLQEIVVLFKLAGTII
;
A
#
# COMPACT_ATOMS: atom_id res chain seq x y z
N MET A 1 -3.70 -29.64 25.14
CA MET A 1 -3.74 -28.23 24.73
C MET A 1 -3.99 -28.24 23.23
N GLU A 2 -5.26 -28.20 22.85
CA GLU A 2 -5.67 -28.14 21.46
C GLU A 2 -5.45 -26.71 20.98
N PHE A 3 -4.68 -26.54 19.91
CA PHE A 3 -4.62 -25.27 19.21
C PHE A 3 -5.96 -25.12 18.49
N GLU A 4 -6.81 -24.20 18.95
CA GLU A 4 -7.94 -23.74 18.16
C GLU A 4 -7.42 -23.33 16.79
N LYS A 5 -7.89 -24.03 15.75
CA LYS A 5 -7.66 -23.62 14.36
C LYS A 5 -8.19 -22.20 14.25
N ALA A 6 -7.34 -21.26 13.82
CA ALA A 6 -7.75 -19.90 13.53
C ALA A 6 -9.03 -19.94 12.68
N ASP A 7 -10.05 -19.21 13.14
CA ASP A 7 -11.37 -19.21 12.51
C ASP A 7 -11.30 -18.55 11.13
N ASN A 8 -11.06 -19.39 10.12
CA ASN A 8 -10.94 -18.96 8.72
C ASN A 8 -12.24 -18.35 8.17
N THR A 9 -13.36 -18.48 8.88
CA THR A 9 -14.68 -18.00 8.46
C THR A 9 -14.74 -16.47 8.40
N ILE A 10 -14.09 -15.78 9.35
CA ILE A 10 -14.00 -14.32 9.39
C ILE A 10 -13.25 -13.77 8.16
N HIS A 11 -12.28 -14.53 7.63
CA HIS A 11 -11.54 -14.14 6.43
C HIS A 11 -12.42 -14.19 5.17
N ASP A 12 -13.27 -15.21 5.08
CA ASP A 12 -14.10 -15.45 3.90
C ASP A 12 -15.24 -14.42 3.80
N ASP A 13 -15.88 -14.08 4.92
CA ASP A 13 -16.94 -13.05 4.95
C ASP A 13 -16.43 -11.68 4.48
N LEU A 14 -15.21 -11.32 4.88
CA LEU A 14 -14.62 -10.05 4.48
C LEU A 14 -14.29 -10.02 2.99
N ILE A 15 -13.75 -11.12 2.45
CA ILE A 15 -13.49 -11.24 1.01
C ILE A 15 -14.80 -11.10 0.25
N VAL A 16 -15.84 -11.86 0.62
CA VAL A 16 -17.17 -11.82 -0.02
C VAL A 16 -17.77 -10.41 0.02
N LYS A 17 -17.66 -9.70 1.16
CA LYS A 17 -18.15 -8.32 1.31
C LYS A 17 -17.56 -7.38 0.25
N TYR A 18 -16.26 -7.45 -0.03
CA TYR A 18 -15.60 -6.50 -0.94
C TYR A 18 -15.53 -6.98 -2.39
N THR A 19 -15.53 -8.29 -2.64
CA THR A 19 -15.67 -8.83 -4.00
C THR A 19 -17.08 -8.61 -4.57
N GLY A 20 -18.09 -8.54 -3.69
CA GLY A 20 -19.47 -8.23 -4.08
C GLY A 20 -19.76 -6.76 -4.41
N LYS A 21 -18.83 -5.83 -4.15
CA LYS A 21 -18.99 -4.40 -4.45
C LYS A 21 -18.54 -4.07 -5.88
N SER A 22 -19.22 -3.13 -6.53
CA SER A 22 -18.74 -2.57 -7.81
C SER A 22 -17.48 -1.73 -7.63
N ILE A 23 -16.76 -1.47 -8.73
CA ILE A 23 -15.60 -0.59 -8.69
C ILE A 23 -15.96 0.82 -8.23
N GLU A 24 -17.12 1.34 -8.62
CA GLU A 24 -17.63 2.66 -8.19
C GLU A 24 -17.89 2.70 -6.68
N GLU A 25 -18.48 1.64 -6.13
CA GLU A 25 -18.68 1.52 -4.68
C GLU A 25 -17.34 1.47 -3.95
N LEU A 26 -16.35 0.74 -4.47
CA LEU A 26 -15.01 0.68 -3.89
C LEU A 26 -14.28 2.02 -3.98
N LYS A 27 -14.39 2.74 -5.10
CA LYS A 27 -13.82 4.08 -5.29
C LYS A 27 -14.41 5.12 -4.33
N SER A 28 -15.61 4.89 -3.80
CA SER A 28 -16.22 5.76 -2.79
C SER A 28 -15.55 5.66 -1.40
N ILE A 29 -14.77 4.60 -1.16
CA ILE A 29 -14.05 4.41 0.10
C ILE A 29 -12.87 5.39 0.15
N ILE A 30 -12.88 6.31 1.11
CA ILE A 30 -11.82 7.32 1.24
C ILE A 30 -10.64 6.74 2.03
N PRO A 31 -9.42 6.64 1.44
CA PRO A 31 -8.24 6.14 2.14
C PRO A 31 -7.93 6.93 3.40
N LYS A 32 -7.58 6.22 4.47
CA LYS A 32 -7.09 6.79 5.73
C LYS A 32 -5.64 6.41 5.91
N TRP A 33 -4.74 7.36 5.67
CA TRP A 33 -3.30 7.16 5.81
C TRP A 33 -2.79 7.68 7.15
N ALA A 34 -1.93 6.90 7.80
CA ALA A 34 -1.19 7.28 9.01
C ALA A 34 -0.05 8.28 8.68
N TRP A 35 -0.39 9.39 8.05
CA TRP A 35 0.55 10.41 7.56
C TRP A 35 0.07 11.83 7.88
N GLY A 36 0.97 12.82 7.78
CA GLY A 36 0.68 14.22 8.03
C GLY A 36 0.21 14.47 9.47
N ARG A 37 -1.01 14.97 9.62
CA ARG A 37 -1.66 15.16 10.93
C ARG A 37 -1.95 13.84 11.66
N ASN A 38 -1.98 12.72 10.95
CA ASN A 38 -2.28 11.40 11.50
C ASN A 38 -1.03 10.53 11.71
N LYS A 39 0.18 11.10 11.64
CA LYS A 39 1.45 10.35 11.80
C LYS A 39 1.55 9.59 13.13
N SER A 40 0.84 10.02 14.18
CA SER A 40 0.78 9.31 15.47
C SER A 40 -0.06 8.03 15.43
N LYS A 41 -0.67 7.71 14.28
CA LYS A 41 -1.47 6.50 14.04
C LYS A 41 -0.68 5.41 13.30
N LEU A 42 0.61 5.65 13.03
CA LEU A 42 1.50 4.64 12.44
C LEU A 42 1.52 3.41 13.36
N LEU A 43 1.31 2.23 12.77
CA LEU A 43 1.46 0.96 13.48
C LEU A 43 2.91 0.47 13.43
N ASP A 44 3.55 0.62 12.28
CA ASP A 44 4.97 0.35 12.10
C ASP A 44 5.80 1.55 12.59
N ILE A 45 6.30 1.45 13.81
CA ILE A 45 7.14 2.49 14.43
C ILE A 45 8.46 2.71 13.70
N SER A 46 8.95 1.70 12.96
CA SER A 46 10.20 1.82 12.18
C SER A 46 10.08 2.81 11.01
N GLN A 47 8.83 3.06 10.56
CA GLN A 47 8.52 4.09 9.57
C GLN A 47 8.29 5.47 10.19
N SER A 48 8.41 5.60 11.51
CA SER A 48 8.20 6.88 12.16
C SER A 48 9.33 7.85 11.80
N VAL A 49 8.96 9.08 11.43
CA VAL A 49 9.90 10.17 11.12
C VAL A 49 10.85 10.48 12.30
N LYS A 50 10.46 10.10 13.54
CA LYS A 50 11.31 10.25 14.73
C LYS A 50 12.55 9.36 14.69
N GLU A 51 12.50 8.24 13.99
CA GLU A 51 13.66 7.36 13.79
C GLU A 51 14.53 7.80 12.61
N GLY A 52 14.10 8.82 11.85
CA GLY A 52 14.90 9.45 10.79
C GLY A 52 15.14 8.60 9.54
N ARG A 53 14.68 7.34 9.52
CA ARG A 53 14.95 6.38 8.44
C ARG A 53 14.17 6.63 7.16
N TYR A 54 12.97 7.20 7.24
CA TYR A 54 12.10 7.38 6.07
C TYR A 54 11.71 8.85 5.89
N ALA A 55 11.73 9.29 4.63
CA ALA A 55 11.06 10.50 4.18
C ALA A 55 9.76 10.15 3.46
N VAL A 56 8.67 10.86 3.75
CA VAL A 56 7.38 10.60 3.08
C VAL A 56 7.14 11.61 1.96
N LYS A 57 6.84 11.11 0.76
CA LYS A 57 6.45 11.90 -0.43
C LYS A 57 5.03 11.57 -0.86
N LEU A 58 4.35 12.53 -1.47
CA LEU A 58 3.09 12.25 -2.18
C LEU A 58 3.43 11.84 -3.61
N VAL A 59 2.88 10.72 -4.05
CA VAL A 59 3.14 10.19 -5.39
C VAL A 59 1.85 9.71 -6.05
N ALA A 60 1.80 9.79 -7.38
CA ALA A 60 0.75 9.13 -8.14
C ALA A 60 0.97 7.60 -8.12
N PRO A 61 -0.05 6.78 -7.77
CA PRO A 61 0.08 5.32 -7.80
C PRO A 61 0.52 4.76 -9.16
N LEU A 62 0.11 5.40 -10.26
CA LEU A 62 0.54 5.04 -11.62
C LEU A 62 2.07 5.08 -11.78
N SER A 63 2.75 6.03 -11.14
CA SER A 63 4.20 6.16 -11.23
C SER A 63 4.90 5.02 -10.49
N LEU A 64 4.33 4.55 -9.38
CA LEU A 64 4.81 3.34 -8.70
C LEU A 64 4.67 2.11 -9.61
N MET A 65 3.54 1.95 -10.30
CA MET A 65 3.33 0.81 -11.22
C MET A 65 4.35 0.74 -12.36
N LYS A 66 4.90 1.89 -12.76
CA LYS A 66 5.91 1.96 -13.83
C LYS A 66 7.34 1.72 -13.33
N LEU A 67 7.62 2.02 -12.06
CA LEU A 67 8.98 2.13 -11.56
C LEU A 67 9.35 1.08 -10.51
N ALA A 68 8.37 0.56 -9.79
CA ALA A 68 8.58 -0.32 -8.65
C ALA A 68 8.27 -1.78 -8.99
N ASP A 69 9.00 -2.69 -8.34
CA ASP A 69 8.74 -4.12 -8.39
C ASP A 69 7.61 -4.52 -7.45
N PHE A 70 6.52 -5.02 -8.01
CA PHE A 70 5.41 -5.58 -7.23
C PHE A 70 5.61 -7.08 -6.91
N TYR A 71 6.71 -7.68 -7.36
CA TYR A 71 7.06 -9.08 -7.19
C TYR A 71 5.89 -9.99 -7.59
N GLU A 72 5.37 -10.79 -6.65
CA GLU A 72 4.29 -11.75 -6.87
C GLU A 72 2.88 -11.11 -6.89
N VAL A 73 2.76 -9.81 -6.59
CA VAL A 73 1.45 -9.14 -6.54
C VAL A 73 0.97 -8.81 -7.95
N ASP A 74 -0.06 -9.53 -8.41
CA ASP A 74 -0.76 -9.24 -9.66
C ASP A 74 -1.47 -7.88 -9.57
N CYS A 75 -1.11 -6.94 -10.45
CA CYS A 75 -1.69 -5.59 -10.51
C CYS A 75 -2.75 -5.42 -11.60
N SER A 76 -3.20 -6.49 -12.28
CA SER A 76 -4.21 -6.45 -13.35
C SER A 76 -5.65 -6.41 -12.83
N SER A 77 -5.88 -6.95 -11.63
CA SER A 77 -7.22 -7.06 -11.00
C SER A 77 -7.11 -6.84 -9.50
N LEU A 78 -8.17 -6.36 -8.84
CA LEU A 78 -8.16 -6.22 -7.38
C LEU A 78 -8.11 -7.61 -6.74
N PHE A 79 -9.13 -8.43 -6.99
CA PHE A 79 -9.25 -9.77 -6.41
C PHE A 79 -8.94 -10.82 -7.48
N THR A 80 -8.06 -11.76 -7.14
CA THR A 80 -7.56 -12.80 -8.05
C THR A 80 -8.13 -14.19 -7.77
N GLY A 81 -8.89 -14.33 -6.68
CA GLY A 81 -9.32 -15.62 -6.14
C GLY A 81 -8.25 -16.29 -5.26
N GLU A 82 -7.06 -15.71 -5.13
CA GLU A 82 -6.02 -16.18 -4.21
C GLU A 82 -6.33 -15.66 -2.80
N LYS A 83 -6.71 -16.59 -1.91
CA LYS A 83 -7.31 -16.28 -0.60
C LYS A 83 -6.47 -15.31 0.25
N LEU A 84 -5.14 -15.43 0.26
CA LEU A 84 -4.29 -14.58 1.10
C LEU A 84 -4.21 -13.15 0.55
N ASN A 85 -3.99 -12.99 -0.76
CA ASN A 85 -4.00 -11.68 -1.42
C ASN A 85 -5.37 -11.00 -1.31
N ASP A 86 -6.45 -11.73 -1.57
CA ASP A 86 -7.80 -11.22 -1.51
C ASP A 86 -8.16 -10.78 -0.09
N PHE A 87 -7.80 -11.58 0.93
CA PHE A 87 -7.99 -11.20 2.32
C PHE A 87 -7.23 -9.91 2.68
N ARG A 88 -5.96 -9.76 2.24
CA ARG A 88 -5.18 -8.54 2.49
C ARG A 88 -5.86 -7.31 1.89
N ILE A 89 -6.41 -7.44 0.70
CA ILE A 89 -7.13 -6.36 0.01
C ILE A 89 -8.41 -6.01 0.74
N ALA A 90 -9.24 -7.01 1.04
CA ALA A 90 -10.48 -6.85 1.79
C ALA A 90 -10.24 -6.17 3.15
N ARG A 91 -9.17 -6.56 3.86
CA ARG A 91 -8.78 -5.96 5.14
C ARG A 91 -8.34 -4.49 5.00
N ILE A 92 -7.64 -4.12 3.94
CA ILE A 92 -7.24 -2.71 3.73
C ILE A 92 -8.49 -1.85 3.46
N LEU A 93 -9.39 -2.33 2.60
CA LEU A 93 -10.64 -1.64 2.28
C LEU A 93 -11.53 -1.49 3.51
N ASP A 94 -11.63 -2.54 4.34
CA ASP A 94 -12.41 -2.50 5.59
C ASP A 94 -11.86 -1.50 6.59
N ARG A 95 -10.53 -1.44 6.75
CA ARG A 95 -9.92 -0.41 7.59
C ARG A 95 -10.29 0.98 7.11
N TRP A 96 -10.19 1.26 5.81
CA TRP A 96 -10.53 2.57 5.27
C TRP A 96 -12.02 2.91 5.39
N GLU A 97 -12.91 1.97 5.07
CA GLU A 97 -14.36 2.12 5.21
C GLU A 97 -14.75 2.42 6.67
N ASN A 98 -14.09 1.75 7.62
CA ASN A 98 -14.27 1.95 9.07
C ASN A 98 -13.42 3.08 9.67
N LYS A 99 -12.89 3.99 8.84
CA LYS A 99 -12.09 5.16 9.26
C LYS A 99 -10.82 4.82 10.05
N GLN A 100 -10.30 3.60 9.93
CA GLN A 100 -9.06 3.15 10.54
C GLN A 100 -7.87 3.50 9.64
N PHE A 101 -6.85 4.11 10.23
CA PHE A 101 -5.65 4.52 9.52
C PHE A 101 -4.80 3.31 9.15
N VAL A 102 -4.17 3.38 7.98
CA VAL A 102 -3.23 2.38 7.47
C VAL A 102 -1.91 3.08 7.16
N ASP A 103 -0.81 2.39 7.40
CA ASP A 103 0.53 2.92 7.17
C ASP A 103 0.78 3.10 5.67
N PRO A 104 1.51 4.16 5.26
CA PRO A 104 1.97 4.30 3.89
C PRO A 104 2.70 3.03 3.39
N PRO A 105 2.67 2.75 2.08
CA PRO A 105 3.68 1.87 1.49
C PRO A 105 5.08 2.43 1.71
N SER A 106 6.05 1.53 1.88
CA SER A 106 7.46 1.85 2.07
C SER A 106 8.32 1.21 0.98
N ILE A 107 9.27 1.98 0.44
CA ILE A 107 10.14 1.56 -0.65
C ILE A 107 11.59 1.93 -0.37
N ASN A 108 12.49 1.23 -1.06
CA ASN A 108 13.91 1.55 -1.16
C ASN A 108 14.44 1.08 -2.52
N LEU A 109 15.72 1.28 -2.78
CA LEU A 109 16.39 0.67 -3.93
C LEU A 109 16.77 -0.77 -3.61
N SER A 110 16.70 -1.63 -4.62
CA SER A 110 17.26 -2.97 -4.58
C SER A 110 18.76 -2.91 -4.26
N ASN A 111 19.33 -4.02 -3.78
CA ASN A 111 20.78 -4.10 -3.44
C ASN A 111 21.70 -3.74 -4.62
N ASN A 112 21.26 -3.98 -5.85
CA ASN A 112 22.00 -3.62 -7.07
C ASN A 112 21.72 -2.19 -7.57
N ARG A 113 20.91 -1.42 -6.83
CA ARG A 113 20.47 -0.04 -7.12
C ARG A 113 19.81 0.18 -8.48
N LYS A 114 19.26 -0.88 -9.09
CA LYS A 114 18.65 -0.79 -10.43
C LYS A 114 17.13 -0.66 -10.41
N GLN A 115 16.49 -0.95 -9.28
CA GLN A 115 15.05 -1.07 -9.21
C GLN A 115 14.52 -0.54 -7.88
N ILE A 116 13.35 0.08 -7.92
CA ILE A 116 12.62 0.41 -6.69
C ILE A 116 11.89 -0.85 -6.23
N VAL A 117 12.04 -1.20 -4.96
CA VAL A 117 11.39 -2.38 -4.37
C VAL A 117 10.61 -1.97 -3.12
N PHE A 118 9.51 -2.67 -2.87
CA PHE A 118 8.74 -2.44 -1.65
C PHE A 118 9.37 -3.15 -0.46
N GLN A 119 9.49 -2.43 0.64
CA GLN A 119 9.73 -3.01 1.96
C GLN A 119 8.40 -3.51 2.53
N ASP A 120 7.34 -2.69 2.44
CA ASP A 120 5.96 -3.07 2.77
C ASP A 120 4.93 -2.29 1.94
N GLY A 121 3.69 -2.78 1.88
CA GLY A 121 2.55 -2.04 1.37
C GLY A 121 2.28 -2.17 -0.13
N ARG A 122 2.83 -3.19 -0.79
CA ARG A 122 2.54 -3.54 -2.20
C ARG A 122 1.03 -3.57 -2.48
N HIS A 123 0.24 -4.27 -1.67
CA HIS A 123 -1.22 -4.35 -1.80
C HIS A 123 -1.90 -2.98 -1.66
N ARG A 124 -1.38 -2.09 -0.80
CA ARG A 124 -1.95 -0.74 -0.61
C ARG A 124 -1.72 0.14 -1.84
N ALA A 125 -0.53 0.04 -2.45
CA ALA A 125 -0.22 0.70 -3.71
C ALA A 125 -1.05 0.15 -4.87
N LYS A 126 -1.18 -1.18 -4.98
CA LYS A 126 -2.05 -1.87 -5.95
C LYS A 126 -3.49 -1.37 -5.87
N ILE A 127 -4.09 -1.40 -4.69
CA ILE A 127 -5.48 -0.95 -4.49
C ILE A 127 -5.62 0.51 -4.91
N SER A 128 -4.66 1.34 -4.53
CA SER A 128 -4.70 2.77 -4.83
C SER A 128 -4.62 3.07 -6.33
N PHE A 129 -3.87 2.27 -7.07
CA PHE A 129 -3.81 2.35 -8.53
C PHE A 129 -5.12 1.89 -9.18
N LEU A 130 -5.61 0.70 -8.81
CA LEU A 130 -6.81 0.11 -9.42
C LEU A 130 -8.10 0.85 -9.07
N LEU A 131 -8.12 1.57 -7.94
CA LEU A 131 -9.20 2.48 -7.57
C LEU A 131 -8.96 3.93 -8.02
N GLU A 132 -7.92 4.18 -8.82
CA GLU A 132 -7.62 5.48 -9.44
C GLU A 132 -7.47 6.64 -8.45
N TYR A 133 -6.89 6.39 -7.27
CA TYR A 133 -6.53 7.48 -6.38
C TYR A 133 -5.44 8.35 -7.00
N LYS A 134 -5.64 9.67 -6.94
CA LYS A 134 -4.73 10.65 -7.56
C LYS A 134 -3.33 10.58 -6.96
N GLU A 135 -3.24 10.53 -5.63
CA GLU A 135 -1.99 10.55 -4.89
C GLU A 135 -2.09 9.70 -3.64
N ILE A 136 -0.96 9.11 -3.24
CA ILE A 136 -0.79 8.42 -1.96
C ILE A 136 0.50 8.88 -1.27
N PRO A 137 0.55 8.86 0.07
CA PRO A 137 1.82 8.97 0.78
C PRO A 137 2.65 7.72 0.55
N LEU A 138 3.95 7.91 0.34
CA LEU A 138 4.94 6.88 0.14
C LEU A 138 6.14 7.16 1.05
N ALA A 139 6.46 6.22 1.93
CA ALA A 139 7.67 6.26 2.73
C ALA A 139 8.86 5.78 1.87
N ILE A 140 9.90 6.59 1.79
CA ILE A 140 11.12 6.33 1.01
C ILE A 140 12.28 6.29 1.98
N ASP A 141 13.08 5.22 1.94
CA ASP A 141 14.29 5.13 2.76
C ASP A 141 15.20 6.34 2.48
N ILE A 142 15.65 7.01 3.54
CA ILE A 142 16.33 8.30 3.46
C ILE A 142 17.64 8.20 2.66
N ASP A 143 18.31 7.05 2.74
CA ASP A 143 19.57 6.79 2.05
C ASP A 143 19.38 6.70 0.53
N ASP A 144 18.17 6.33 0.08
CA ASP A 144 17.83 6.19 -1.34
C ASP A 144 16.98 7.35 -1.88
N LEU A 145 16.61 8.31 -1.02
CA LEU A 145 15.65 9.36 -1.35
C LEU A 145 16.03 10.15 -2.61
N GLN A 146 17.29 10.58 -2.73
CA GLN A 146 17.72 11.42 -3.84
C GLN A 146 17.63 10.68 -5.18
N GLU A 147 18.11 9.44 -5.24
CA GLU A 147 18.08 8.62 -6.45
C GLU A 147 16.64 8.28 -6.85
N ILE A 148 15.80 7.91 -5.88
CA ILE A 148 14.39 7.63 -6.15
C ILE A 148 13.67 8.88 -6.68
N VAL A 149 13.88 10.05 -6.09
CA VAL A 149 13.31 11.31 -6.59
C VAL A 149 13.76 11.60 -8.02
N VAL A 150 15.01 11.32 -8.37
CA VAL A 150 15.51 11.46 -9.75
C VAL A 150 14.80 10.48 -10.69
N LEU A 151 14.63 9.22 -10.31
CA LEU A 151 13.92 8.21 -11.14
C LEU A 151 12.48 8.64 -11.44
N PHE A 152 11.76 9.13 -10.43
CA PHE A 152 10.41 9.65 -10.63
C PHE A 152 10.38 10.86 -11.57
N LYS A 153 11.32 11.81 -11.42
CA LYS A 153 11.44 12.97 -12.32
C LYS A 153 11.72 12.56 -13.77
N LEU A 154 12.65 11.62 -13.98
CA LEU A 154 12.99 11.10 -15.31
C LEU A 154 11.80 10.38 -15.95
N ALA A 155 10.93 9.76 -15.15
CA ALA A 155 9.69 9.15 -15.60
C ALA A 155 8.55 10.16 -15.85
N GLY A 156 8.83 11.47 -15.81
CA GLY A 156 7.85 12.53 -16.00
C GLY A 156 6.90 12.71 -14.81
N THR A 157 7.26 12.23 -13.61
CA THR A 157 6.47 12.38 -12.38
C THR A 157 7.17 13.34 -11.43
N ILE A 158 6.45 14.32 -10.89
CA ILE A 158 6.96 15.20 -9.84
C ILE A 158 6.53 14.62 -8.49
N ILE A 159 7.48 14.37 -7.59
CA ILE A 159 7.27 13.89 -6.20
C ILE A 159 8.12 14.66 -5.19
#